data_AF-A0A1F2VA24-F1
#
_entry.id   AF-A0A1F2VA24-F1
#
_cell.length_a   1.000
_cell.length_b   1.000
_cell.length_c   1.000
_cell.angle_alpha   90.00
_cell.angle_beta   90.00
_cell.angle_gamma   90.00
#
_symmetry.space_group_name_H-M   'P 1'
#
loop_
_entity.id
_entity.type
_entity.pdbx_description
1 polymer ?
#
loop_
_entity_poly.entity_id
_entity_poly.type
_entity_poly.pdbx_seq_one_letter_code
_entity_poly.pdbx_strand_id
1 'polypeptide(L)'
;MTDRKQINFTIVPEEGTSDPRTYANFCAVNHTPFDFTLTFCEVQPLSEKEIREAAAEHIVRAPVRARIVLPVQFIPTLVAALQENMRVFSESHSPQPQPAPPDKGPVH
;
A
#
# COMPACT_ATOMS: atom_id res chain seq x y z
N MET A 1 20.73 20.90 36.35
CA MET A 1 19.77 20.09 35.56
C MET A 1 19.51 20.87 34.29
N THR A 2 20.03 20.39 33.16
CA THR A 2 19.91 21.13 31.89
C THR A 2 18.54 20.84 31.30
N ASP A 3 17.66 21.83 31.37
CA ASP A 3 16.29 21.77 30.84
C ASP A 3 16.37 21.59 29.31
N ARG A 4 16.17 20.35 28.85
CA ARG A 4 16.27 20.02 27.43
C ARG A 4 14.94 20.37 26.78
N LYS A 5 14.88 21.57 26.20
CA LYS A 5 13.72 22.12 25.49
C LYS A 5 13.19 21.09 24.48
N GLN A 6 12.00 20.54 24.75
CA GLN A 6 11.29 19.74 23.77
C GLN A 6 10.80 20.66 22.66
N ILE A 7 11.16 20.34 21.41
CA ILE A 7 10.74 21.07 20.22
C ILE A 7 9.82 20.13 19.43
N ASN A 8 8.64 20.60 19.07
CA ASN A 8 7.77 19.90 18.13
C ASN A 8 8.29 20.12 16.71
N PHE A 9 8.45 19.06 15.94
CA PHE A 9 8.85 19.13 14.55
C PHE A 9 8.02 18.17 13.70
N THR A 10 7.73 18.60 12.47
CA THR A 10 7.09 17.76 11.46
C THR A 10 8.19 17.12 10.64
N ILE A 11 8.20 15.79 10.57
CA ILE A 11 9.07 15.07 9.65
C ILE A 11 8.41 15.16 8.27
N VAL A 12 9.10 15.78 7.32
CA VAL A 12 8.72 15.77 5.91
C VAL A 12 9.75 14.95 5.13
N PRO A 13 9.32 14.08 4.20
CA PRO A 13 10.25 13.45 3.27
C PRO A 13 11.03 14.51 2.48
N GLU A 14 12.34 14.32 2.33
CA GLU A 14 13.17 15.18 1.48
C GLU A 14 13.19 14.63 0.04
N GLU A 15 12.61 15.37 -0.90
CA GLU A 15 12.66 15.04 -2.33
C GLU A 15 13.99 15.54 -2.93
N GLY A 16 15.10 14.89 -2.59
CA GLY A 16 16.45 15.33 -3.01
C GLY A 16 17.46 14.22 -3.22
N THR A 17 17.23 13.03 -2.65
CA THR A 17 18.05 11.85 -2.91
C THR A 17 17.51 11.12 -4.13
N SER A 18 18.40 10.77 -5.06
CA SER A 18 18.14 10.01 -6.29
C SER A 18 17.73 8.55 -5.99
N ASP A 19 16.91 8.30 -4.97
CA ASP A 19 16.49 6.95 -4.64
C ASP A 19 15.45 6.50 -5.69
N PRO A 20 15.73 5.43 -6.45
CA PRO A 20 14.86 5.01 -7.53
C PRO A 20 13.53 4.52 -6.95
N ARG A 21 12.42 5.02 -7.51
CA ARG A 21 11.09 4.50 -7.23
C ARG A 21 11.05 3.01 -7.57
N THR A 22 10.81 2.18 -6.57
CA THR A 22 10.72 0.72 -6.73
C THR A 22 9.26 0.30 -6.85
N TYR A 23 8.91 -0.33 -7.97
CA TYR A 23 7.57 -0.89 -8.17
C TYR A 23 7.43 -2.24 -7.45
N ALA A 24 6.25 -2.44 -6.85
CA ALA A 24 5.82 -3.71 -6.30
C ALA A 24 4.29 -3.78 -6.37
N ASN A 25 3.74 -4.98 -6.58
CA ASN A 25 2.30 -5.24 -6.67
C ASN A 25 1.82 -6.27 -5.64
N PHE A 26 2.73 -6.76 -4.80
CA PHE A 26 2.44 -7.66 -3.70
C PHE A 26 3.27 -7.29 -2.47
N CYS A 27 2.66 -7.38 -1.29
CA CYS A 27 3.36 -7.17 -0.03
C CYS A 27 3.04 -8.32 0.93
N ALA A 28 4.05 -9.13 1.25
CA ALA A 28 3.96 -10.08 2.34
C ALA A 28 4.29 -9.40 3.66
N VAL A 29 3.39 -9.56 4.64
CA VAL A 29 3.54 -9.00 5.98
C VAL A 29 3.82 -10.15 6.95
N ASN A 30 4.94 -10.05 7.67
CA ASN A 30 5.28 -10.97 8.75
C ASN A 30 5.66 -10.18 10.00
N HIS A 31 5.65 -10.81 11.17
CA HIS A 31 6.02 -10.13 12.41
C HIS A 31 6.69 -11.06 13.42
N THR A 32 7.43 -10.43 14.33
CA THR A 32 7.90 -10.99 15.59
C THR A 32 7.24 -10.22 16.75
N PRO A 33 7.50 -10.58 18.02
CA PRO A 33 7.06 -9.75 19.14
C PRO A 33 7.64 -8.32 19.16
N PHE A 34 8.69 -8.04 18.39
CA PHE A 34 9.43 -6.78 18.44
C PHE A 34 9.24 -5.90 17.19
N ASP A 35 9.03 -6.53 16.04
CA ASP A 35 9.00 -5.85 14.75
C ASP A 35 8.05 -6.50 13.73
N PHE A 36 7.78 -5.76 12.67
CA PHE A 36 7.08 -6.20 11.48
C PHE A 36 8.02 -6.10 10.28
N THR A 37 7.98 -7.11 9.42
CA THR A 37 8.70 -7.15 8.15
C THR A 37 7.70 -7.06 6.99
N LEU A 38 7.83 -6.00 6.20
CA LEU A 38 7.11 -5.81 4.94
C LEU A 38 8.03 -6.24 3.80
N THR A 39 7.67 -7.31 3.09
CA THR A 39 8.41 -7.80 1.93
C THR A 39 7.61 -7.51 0.67
N PHE A 40 8.07 -6.51 -0.08
CA PHE A 40 7.47 -6.07 -1.33
C PHE A 40 8.04 -6.89 -2.49
N CYS A 41 7.14 -7.52 -3.25
CA CYS A 41 7.49 -8.34 -4.41
C CYS A 41 6.82 -7.79 -5.68
N GLU A 42 7.42 -8.16 -6.80
CA GLU A 42 6.82 -7.94 -8.11
C GLU A 42 6.40 -9.30 -8.69
N VAL A 43 5.11 -9.61 -8.60
CA VAL A 43 4.53 -10.82 -9.16
C VAL A 43 4.25 -10.57 -10.63
N GLN A 44 4.92 -11.33 -11.49
CA GLN A 44 4.64 -11.35 -12.93
C GLN A 44 3.53 -12.37 -13.24
N PRO A 45 2.78 -12.21 -14.34
CA PRO A 45 1.90 -13.27 -14.84
C PRO A 45 2.68 -14.59 -15.00
N LEU A 46 2.13 -15.68 -14.48
CA LEU A 46 2.80 -16.97 -14.51
C LEU A 46 2.89 -17.50 -15.94
N SER A 47 4.05 -18.04 -16.30
CA SER A 47 4.22 -18.86 -17.50
C SER A 47 3.48 -20.20 -17.36
N GLU A 48 3.19 -20.87 -18.49
CA GLU A 48 2.53 -22.18 -18.47
C GLU A 48 3.29 -23.23 -17.64
N LYS A 49 4.62 -23.15 -17.61
CA LYS A 49 5.47 -24.00 -16.77
C LYS A 49 5.21 -23.73 -15.29
N GLU A 50 5.24 -22.47 -14.88
CA GLU A 50 4.99 -22.08 -13.49
C GLU A 50 3.56 -22.38 -13.06
N ILE A 51 2.57 -22.28 -13.96
CA ILE A 51 1.19 -22.71 -13.68
C ILE A 51 1.14 -24.20 -13.38
N ARG A 52 1.85 -25.04 -14.16
CA ARG A 52 1.88 -26.48 -13.95
C ARG A 52 2.58 -26.86 -12.62
N GLU A 53 3.67 -26.19 -12.31
CA GLU A 53 4.39 -26.38 -11.05
C GLU A 53 3.56 -25.90 -9.85
N ALA A 54 2.94 -24.72 -9.96
CA ALA A 54 2.04 -24.18 -8.94
C ALA A 54 0.78 -25.05 -8.77
N ALA A 55 0.28 -25.72 -9.81
CA ALA A 55 -0.83 -26.66 -9.66
C ALA A 55 -0.47 -27.87 -8.78
N ALA A 56 0.81 -28.27 -8.74
CA ALA A 56 1.28 -29.35 -7.90
C ALA A 56 1.60 -28.89 -6.47
N GLU A 57 2.31 -27.76 -6.32
CA GLU A 57 2.83 -27.32 -5.00
C GLU A 57 2.00 -26.21 -4.34
N HIS A 58 1.11 -25.57 -5.09
CA HIS A 58 0.29 -24.42 -4.64
C HIS A 58 1.14 -23.23 -4.16
N ILE A 59 2.35 -23.10 -4.68
CA ILE A 59 3.32 -22.06 -4.32
C ILE A 59 3.71 -21.29 -5.59
N VAL A 60 3.67 -19.96 -5.50
CA VAL A 60 4.18 -19.04 -6.52
C VAL A 60 5.29 -18.21 -5.89
N ARG A 61 6.47 -18.21 -6.51
CA ARG A 61 7.64 -17.46 -6.03
C ARG A 61 7.77 -16.18 -6.84
N ALA A 62 7.68 -15.04 -6.17
CA ALA A 62 7.86 -13.74 -6.79
C ALA A 62 9.18 -13.09 -6.35
N PRO A 63 9.89 -12.37 -7.25
CA PRO A 63 11.11 -11.66 -6.91
C PRO A 63 10.83 -10.57 -5.87
N VAL A 64 11.65 -10.54 -4.82
CA VAL A 64 11.63 -9.49 -3.79
C VAL A 64 12.28 -8.23 -4.34
N ARG A 65 11.58 -7.10 -4.24
CA ARG A 65 12.04 -5.78 -4.68
C ARG A 65 12.53 -4.93 -3.52
N ALA A 66 11.85 -5.00 -2.37
CA ALA A 66 12.26 -4.32 -1.16
C ALA A 66 11.85 -5.11 0.08
N ARG A 67 12.62 -4.96 1.15
CA ARG A 67 12.28 -5.48 2.48
C ARG A 67 12.50 -4.39 3.51
N ILE A 68 11.44 -4.06 4.25
CA ILE A 68 11.44 -3.01 5.27
C ILE A 68 11.08 -3.65 6.61
N VAL A 69 11.88 -3.38 7.64
CA VAL A 69 11.61 -3.81 9.01
C VAL A 69 11.22 -2.58 9.83
N LEU A 70 10.10 -2.67 10.54
CA LEU A 70 9.53 -1.58 11.32
C LEU A 70 9.29 -2.03 12.76
N PRO A 71 9.61 -1.21 13.78
CA PRO A 71 9.25 -1.51 15.16
C PRO A 71 7.73 -1.65 15.33
N VAL A 72 7.30 -2.54 16.22
CA VAL A 72 5.87 -2.80 16.46
C VAL A 72 5.07 -1.53 16.79
N GLN A 73 5.69 -0.58 17.50
CA GLN A 73 5.05 0.68 17.92
C GLN A 73 4.73 1.62 16.76
N PHE A 74 5.36 1.44 15.59
CA PHE A 74 5.15 2.29 14.43
C PHE A 74 3.99 1.82 13.54
N ILE A 75 3.59 0.55 13.66
CA ILE A 75 2.61 -0.07 12.77
C ILE A 75 1.21 0.55 12.86
N PRO A 76 0.64 0.87 14.05
CA PRO A 76 -0.68 1.49 14.11
C PRO A 76 -0.74 2.84 13.36
N THR A 77 0.31 3.66 13.49
CA THR A 77 0.42 4.94 12.79
C THR A 77 0.49 4.76 11.28
N LEU A 78 1.28 3.79 10.81
CA LEU A 78 1.37 3.47 9.38
C LEU A 78 0.01 3.00 8.81
N VAL A 79 -0.69 2.11 9.51
CA VAL A 79 -2.01 1.60 9.09
C VAL A 79 -3.01 2.75 8.99
N ALA A 80 -3.09 3.61 10.01
CA ALA A 80 -3.99 4.76 9.99
C ALA A 80 -3.71 5.72 8.83
N ALA A 81 -2.42 6.02 8.58
CA ALA A 81 -2.02 6.89 7.47
C ALA A 81 -2.39 6.28 6.10
N LEU A 82 -2.20 4.97 5.92
CA LEU A 82 -2.59 4.26 4.70
C LEU A 82 -4.10 4.24 4.49
N GLN A 83 -4.86 3.96 5.55
CA GLN A 83 -6.34 3.95 5.50
C GLN A 83 -6.90 5.32 5.13
N GLU A 84 -6.36 6.38 5.74
CA GLU A 84 -6.80 7.74 5.45
C GLU A 84 -6.46 8.16 4.01
N ASN A 85 -5.25 7.84 3.53
CA ASN A 85 -4.89 8.08 2.12
C ASN A 85 -5.80 7.31 1.16
N MET A 86 -6.16 6.07 1.49
CA MET A 86 -7.09 5.29 0.68
C MET A 86 -8.49 5.92 0.65
N ARG A 87 -8.98 6.46 1.79
CA ARG A 87 -10.24 7.18 1.87
C ARG A 87 -10.22 8.41 0.94
N VAL A 88 -9.21 9.27 1.09
CA VAL A 88 -9.04 10.48 0.26
C VAL A 88 -8.91 10.13 -1.24
N PHE A 89 -8.18 9.06 -1.57
CA PHE A 89 -8.07 8.57 -2.94
C PHE A 89 -9.44 8.12 -3.49
N SER A 90 -10.22 7.37 -2.71
CA SER A 90 -11.53 6.88 -3.14
C SER A 90 -12.55 8.00 -3.35
N GLU A 91 -12.54 9.04 -2.52
CA GLU A 91 -13.44 10.19 -2.63
C GLU A 91 -13.15 11.03 -3.88
N SER A 92 -11.87 11.15 -4.25
CA SER A 92 -11.44 11.87 -5.45
C SER A 92 -11.70 11.10 -6.75
N HIS A 93 -11.82 9.77 -6.70
CA HIS A 93 -11.95 8.90 -7.88
C HIS A 93 -13.31 8.18 -7.97
N SER A 94 -14.26 8.52 -7.10
CA SER A 94 -15.63 7.99 -7.20
C SER A 94 -16.34 8.60 -8.43
N PRO A 95 -16.92 7.80 -9.33
CA PRO A 95 -17.68 8.34 -10.46
C PRO A 95 -18.85 9.16 -9.92
N GLN A 96 -18.94 10.43 -10.32
CA GLN A 96 -20.08 11.28 -10.00
C GLN A 96 -21.36 10.54 -10.42
N PRO A 97 -22.41 10.49 -9.57
CA PRO A 97 -23.70 10.00 -10.02
C PRO A 97 -24.13 10.85 -11.21
N GLN A 98 -24.29 10.19 -12.37
CA GLN A 98 -24.85 10.85 -13.55
C GLN A 98 -26.19 11.47 -13.15
N PRO A 99 -26.44 12.76 -13.45
CA PRO A 99 -27.75 13.34 -13.20
C PRO A 99 -28.79 12.50 -13.93
N ALA A 100 -29.82 12.06 -13.20
CA ALA A 100 -30.88 11.24 -13.74
C ALA A 100 -31.43 11.90 -15.03
N PRO A 101 -31.66 11.15 -16.12
CA PRO A 101 -32.23 11.72 -17.32
C PRO A 101 -33.59 12.35 -17.00
N PRO A 102 -33.91 13.53 -17.56
CA PRO A 102 -35.17 14.22 -17.26
C PRO A 102 -36.35 13.33 -17.65
N ASP A 103 -37.24 13.17 -16.69
CA ASP A 103 -38.46 12.37 -16.73
C ASP A 103 -39.28 12.73 -17.98
N LYS A 104 -39.25 11.87 -19.01
CA LYS A 104 -40.17 11.99 -20.13
C LYS A 104 -41.50 11.42 -19.67
N GLY A 105 -42.39 12.31 -19.25
CA GLY A 105 -43.75 11.98 -18.84
C GLY A 105 -44.55 11.26 -19.94
N PRO A 106 -45.71 10.67 -19.58
CA PRO A 106 -46.44 9.75 -20.45
C PRO A 106 -46.89 10.43 -21.74
N VAL A 107 -46.49 9.88 -22.88
CA VAL A 107 -47.08 10.20 -24.19
C VAL A 107 -48.45 9.53 -24.23
N HIS A 108 -49.50 10.37 -24.25
CA HIS A 108 -50.88 9.99 -24.53
C HIS A 108 -51.10 9.68 -26.01
#